data_AF-Q981A7-F1
#
_entry.id   AF-Q981A7-F1
#
_cell.length_a   1.000
_cell.length_b   1.000
_cell.length_c   1.000
_cell.angle_alpha   90.00
_cell.angle_beta   90.00
_cell.angle_gamma   90.00
#
_symmetry.space_group_name_H-M   'P 1'
#
loop_
_entity.id
_entity.type
_entity.pdbx_description
1 polymer ?
#
loop_
_entity_poly.entity_id
_entity_poly.type
_entity_poly.pdbx_seq_one_letter_code
_entity_poly.pdbx_strand_id
1 'polypeptide(L)'
;MGRLYGVRKKLLEISFKLEEKCLPSYLPASAHLVDFMAWLVDSFLLDLPPGKRSVETFREKAELERREGNLERAGKLLSLGRTKRRFEGRWTKKRGVSHYGLKAVAVISVSLFMRSITVKPANFSDKRFKSPLKGIKIADRGFSPSPTQLIAREKPFTTLRAHVEFFGTYLNAFWRPYGTTTWRNDVFLHVLGVIYNIKIFLAIQRRTPPERRAVQL
;
A
#
# COMPACT_ATOMS: atom_id res chain seq x y z
N MET A 1 -15.82 12.33 -10.69
CA MET A 1 -14.53 12.56 -9.98
C MET A 1 -14.70 13.31 -8.64
N GLY A 2 -15.48 14.40 -8.57
CA GLY A 2 -15.59 15.24 -7.35
C GLY A 2 -16.12 14.56 -6.07
N ARG A 3 -17.19 13.73 -6.13
CA ARG A 3 -17.73 13.06 -4.93
C ARG A 3 -16.75 12.07 -4.28
N LEU A 4 -15.96 11.34 -5.08
CA LEU A 4 -14.97 10.38 -4.58
C LEU A 4 -13.77 11.05 -3.91
N TYR A 5 -13.32 12.18 -4.47
CA TYR A 5 -12.29 12.99 -3.82
C TYR A 5 -12.76 13.47 -2.44
N GLY A 6 -14.03 13.85 -2.33
CA GLY A 6 -14.67 14.17 -1.05
C GLY A 6 -14.68 13.00 -0.07
N VAL A 7 -15.01 11.78 -0.52
CA VAL A 7 -14.97 10.57 0.33
C VAL A 7 -13.55 10.29 0.82
N ARG A 8 -12.55 10.31 -0.07
CA ARG A 8 -11.15 10.12 0.33
C ARG A 8 -10.71 11.17 1.35
N LYS A 9 -11.01 12.45 1.10
CA LYS A 9 -10.69 13.55 2.02
C LYS A 9 -11.31 13.33 3.40
N LYS A 10 -12.60 12.94 3.46
CA LYS A 10 -13.28 12.63 4.72
C LYS A 10 -12.66 11.43 5.46
N LEU A 11 -12.32 10.36 4.74
CA LEU A 11 -11.67 9.19 5.34
C LEU A 11 -10.28 9.53 5.89
N LEU A 12 -9.56 10.40 5.20
CA LEU A 12 -8.29 10.96 5.68
C LEU A 12 -8.52 11.80 6.94
N GLU A 13 -9.46 12.75 6.93
CA GLU A 13 -9.79 13.58 8.10
C GLU A 13 -10.15 12.73 9.35
N ILE A 14 -10.91 11.64 9.18
CA ILE A 14 -11.19 10.69 10.28
C ILE A 14 -9.89 10.10 10.82
N SER A 15 -8.99 9.70 9.93
CA SER A 15 -7.68 9.14 10.31
C SER A 15 -6.81 10.14 11.07
N PHE A 16 -6.83 11.42 10.69
CA PHE A 16 -6.15 12.49 11.43
C PHE A 16 -6.73 12.65 12.84
N LYS A 17 -8.05 12.77 12.94
CA LYS A 17 -8.75 12.97 14.22
C LYS A 17 -8.54 11.81 15.20
N LEU A 18 -8.43 10.58 14.70
CA LEU A 18 -8.17 9.40 15.53
C LEU A 18 -6.81 9.50 16.23
N GLU A 19 -5.75 9.86 15.50
CA GLU A 19 -4.41 9.99 16.08
C GLU A 19 -4.32 11.19 17.03
N GLU A 20 -4.93 12.33 16.68
CA GLU A 20 -4.94 13.54 17.53
C GLU A 20 -5.66 13.31 18.88
N LYS A 21 -6.66 12.43 18.91
CA LYS A 21 -7.37 12.05 20.13
C LYS A 21 -6.57 11.10 21.04
N CYS A 22 -5.47 10.54 20.57
CA CYS A 22 -4.62 9.70 21.41
C CYS A 22 -3.70 10.58 22.29
N LEU A 23 -3.64 10.24 23.58
CA LEU A 23 -2.69 10.89 24.48
C LEU A 23 -1.25 10.51 24.09
N PRO A 24 -0.32 11.48 23.95
CA PRO A 24 1.05 11.22 23.53
C PRO A 24 1.76 10.16 24.37
N SER A 25 1.55 10.14 25.68
CA SER A 25 2.15 9.17 26.60
C SER A 25 1.69 7.72 26.43
N TYR A 26 0.65 7.48 25.62
CA TYR A 26 0.13 6.14 25.32
C TYR A 26 0.36 5.74 23.87
N LEU A 27 1.05 6.59 23.08
CA LEU A 27 1.47 6.21 21.74
C LEU A 27 2.57 5.15 21.81
N PRO A 28 2.74 4.35 20.74
CA PRO A 28 3.87 3.43 20.65
C PRO A 28 5.20 4.18 20.79
N ALA A 29 6.23 3.51 21.31
CA ALA A 29 7.57 4.10 21.48
C ALA A 29 8.14 4.73 20.19
N SER A 30 7.73 4.22 19.02
CA SER A 30 8.08 4.78 17.72
C SER A 30 7.65 6.23 17.52
N ALA A 31 6.54 6.66 18.14
CA ALA A 31 6.07 8.04 18.11
C ALA A 31 7.02 9.02 18.79
N HIS A 32 7.93 8.53 19.62
CA HIS A 32 8.93 9.31 20.36
C HIS A 32 10.34 9.18 19.79
N LEU A 33 10.52 8.49 18.66
CA LEU A 33 11.85 8.31 18.03
C LEU A 33 12.32 9.55 17.27
N VAL A 34 11.43 10.50 17.00
CA VAL A 34 11.71 11.72 16.23
C VAL A 34 11.00 12.91 16.87
N ASP A 35 11.72 14.02 17.00
CA ASP A 35 11.18 15.27 17.58
C ASP A 35 10.33 16.09 16.58
N PHE A 36 10.08 15.56 15.38
CA PHE A 36 9.35 16.22 14.29
C PHE A 36 8.45 15.25 13.53
N MET A 37 7.51 15.76 12.73
CA MET A 37 6.60 14.93 11.91
C MET A 37 7.37 14.13 10.84
N ALA A 38 7.54 12.83 11.08
CA ALA A 38 8.07 11.87 10.11
C ALA A 38 6.99 10.90 9.62
N TRP A 39 7.09 10.53 8.35
CA TRP A 39 6.19 9.60 7.68
C TRP A 39 6.98 8.40 7.15
N LEU A 40 6.50 7.22 7.48
CA LEU A 40 6.96 5.96 6.90
C LEU A 40 6.21 5.72 5.60
N VAL A 41 6.91 5.48 4.51
CA VAL A 41 6.30 5.17 3.21
C VAL A 41 6.76 3.81 2.73
N ASP A 42 5.80 2.97 2.39
CA ASP A 42 6.07 1.64 1.85
C ASP A 42 5.10 1.28 0.73
N SER A 43 5.51 0.31 -0.08
CA SER A 43 4.73 -0.20 -1.20
C SER A 43 4.49 -1.71 -1.09
N PHE A 44 3.23 -2.07 -1.28
CA PHE A 44 2.74 -3.43 -1.19
C PHE A 44 2.21 -3.86 -2.55
N LEU A 45 2.71 -4.98 -3.05
CA LEU A 45 2.12 -5.59 -4.25
C LEU A 45 0.78 -6.21 -3.87
N LEU A 46 -0.23 -5.90 -4.67
CA LEU A 46 -1.58 -6.40 -4.55
C LEU A 46 -1.85 -7.29 -5.75
N ASP A 47 -1.61 -8.58 -5.57
CA ASP A 47 -1.90 -9.55 -6.62
C ASP A 47 -3.40 -9.56 -6.91
N LEU A 48 -3.72 -9.46 -8.19
CA LEU A 48 -5.06 -9.61 -8.70
C LEU A 48 -5.22 -11.03 -9.25
N PRO A 49 -6.42 -11.63 -9.17
CA PRO A 49 -6.66 -12.95 -9.70
C PRO A 49 -6.28 -12.92 -11.17
N PRO A 50 -5.32 -13.76 -11.60
CA PRO A 50 -5.04 -13.86 -13.00
C PRO A 50 -6.34 -14.32 -13.65
N GLY A 51 -6.84 -13.55 -14.60
CA GLY A 51 -7.70 -14.13 -15.63
C GLY A 51 -6.83 -15.16 -16.35
N LYS A 52 -6.70 -16.38 -15.82
CA LYS A 52 -5.80 -17.42 -16.34
C LYS A 52 -6.08 -17.76 -17.81
N ARG A 53 -7.26 -17.32 -18.30
CA ARG A 53 -7.73 -17.42 -19.68
C ARG A 53 -7.88 -16.08 -20.41
N SER A 54 -7.23 -15.02 -19.94
CA SER A 54 -7.34 -13.68 -20.54
C SER A 54 -6.49 -13.58 -21.80
N VAL A 55 -7.07 -12.99 -22.85
CA VAL A 55 -6.40 -12.73 -24.13
C VAL A 55 -5.11 -11.93 -23.93
N GLU A 56 -5.16 -10.94 -23.05
CA GLU A 56 -4.04 -10.05 -22.72
C GLU A 56 -2.89 -10.81 -22.05
N THR A 57 -3.19 -11.70 -21.10
CA THR A 57 -2.17 -12.55 -20.44
C THR A 57 -1.52 -13.52 -21.43
N PHE A 58 -2.30 -14.08 -22.36
CA PHE A 58 -1.76 -14.96 -23.40
C PHE A 58 -0.95 -14.20 -24.44
N ARG A 59 -1.33 -12.95 -24.78
CA ARG A 59 -0.52 -12.06 -25.63
C ARG A 59 0.83 -11.73 -24.99
N GLU A 60 0.84 -11.33 -23.72
CA GLU A 60 2.07 -11.01 -22.98
C GLU A 60 2.99 -12.24 -22.85
N LYS A 61 2.42 -13.44 -22.66
CA LYS A 61 3.19 -14.70 -22.70
C LYS A 61 3.70 -15.05 -24.11
N ALA A 62 2.88 -14.84 -25.15
CA ALA A 62 3.28 -15.09 -26.53
C ALA A 62 4.41 -14.15 -26.98
N GLU A 63 4.40 -12.89 -26.55
CA GLU A 63 5.51 -11.95 -26.81
C GLU A 63 6.82 -12.38 -26.17
N LEU A 64 6.77 -12.96 -24.96
CA LEU A 64 7.96 -13.54 -24.31
C LEU A 64 8.50 -14.73 -25.12
N GLU A 65 7.65 -15.68 -25.49
CA GLU A 65 8.04 -16.86 -26.29
C GLU A 65 8.59 -16.45 -27.68
N ARG A 66 8.04 -15.41 -28.31
CA ARG A 66 8.59 -14.86 -29.56
C ARG A 66 10.00 -14.33 -29.41
N ARG A 67 10.30 -13.64 -28.30
CA ARG A 67 11.66 -13.12 -28.03
C ARG A 67 12.68 -14.24 -27.81
N GLU A 68 12.22 -15.40 -27.36
CA GLU A 68 13.04 -16.60 -27.16
C GLU A 68 13.14 -17.48 -28.43
N GLY A 69 12.55 -17.05 -29.55
CA GLY A 69 12.59 -17.79 -30.82
C GLY A 69 11.55 -18.91 -30.96
N ASN A 70 10.70 -19.11 -29.94
CA ASN A 70 9.70 -20.18 -29.90
C ASN A 70 8.38 -19.78 -30.61
N LEU A 71 8.47 -19.52 -31.92
CA LEU A 71 7.36 -18.97 -32.71
C LEU A 71 6.10 -19.85 -32.72
N GLU A 72 6.27 -21.18 -32.77
CA GLU A 72 5.15 -22.13 -32.77
C GLU A 72 4.38 -22.11 -31.44
N ARG A 73 5.11 -22.05 -30.32
CA ARG A 73 4.53 -21.99 -28.97
C ARG A 73 3.83 -20.65 -28.74
N ALA A 74 4.41 -19.55 -29.23
CA ALA A 74 3.78 -18.24 -29.20
C ALA A 74 2.46 -18.21 -29.99
N GLY A 75 2.41 -18.84 -31.17
CA GLY A 75 1.19 -18.98 -31.97
C GLY A 75 0.07 -19.71 -31.22
N LYS A 76 0.40 -20.85 -30.59
CA LYS A 76 -0.56 -21.64 -29.78
C LYS A 76 -1.09 -20.85 -28.57
N LEU A 77 -0.29 -19.97 -27.96
CA LEU A 77 -0.73 -19.17 -26.82
C LEU A 77 -1.81 -18.15 -27.21
N LEU A 78 -1.71 -17.53 -28.40
CA LEU A 78 -2.65 -16.50 -28.84
C LEU A 78 -4.08 -17.04 -29.04
N SER A 79 -4.24 -18.32 -29.37
CA SER A 79 -5.55 -18.97 -29.55
C SER A 79 -6.19 -19.49 -28.25
N LEU A 80 -5.44 -19.51 -27.14
CA LEU A 80 -5.91 -19.97 -25.83
C LEU A 80 -6.60 -18.87 -25.00
N GLY A 81 -6.48 -17.61 -25.43
CA GLY A 81 -7.20 -16.48 -24.85
C GLY A 81 -8.69 -16.55 -25.19
N ARG A 82 -9.54 -16.77 -24.18
CA ARG A 82 -11.00 -16.91 -24.37
C ARG A 82 -11.82 -15.80 -23.73
N THR A 83 -11.24 -15.05 -22.81
CA THR A 83 -11.96 -14.07 -21.98
C THR A 83 -11.24 -12.73 -21.98
N LYS A 84 -12.00 -11.64 -21.86
CA LYS A 84 -11.40 -10.34 -21.54
C LYS A 84 -10.95 -10.32 -20.09
N ARG A 85 -9.85 -9.62 -19.81
CA ARG A 85 -9.37 -9.49 -18.44
C ARG A 85 -10.41 -8.79 -17.56
N ARG A 86 -10.76 -9.42 -16.43
CA ARG A 86 -11.74 -8.87 -15.48
C ARG A 86 -11.19 -7.70 -14.66
N PHE A 87 -9.91 -7.73 -14.30
CA PHE A 87 -9.29 -6.76 -13.40
C PHE A 87 -8.30 -5.87 -14.13
N GLU A 88 -8.35 -4.56 -13.85
CA GLU A 88 -7.35 -3.59 -14.28
C GLU A 88 -6.08 -3.72 -13.42
N GLY A 89 -4.93 -3.88 -14.07
CA GLY A 89 -3.65 -4.10 -13.43
C GLY A 89 -2.51 -4.22 -14.44
N ARG A 90 -1.28 -4.31 -13.94
CA ARG A 90 -0.06 -4.46 -14.77
C ARG A 90 0.81 -5.58 -14.23
N TRP A 91 1.62 -6.16 -15.11
CA TRP A 91 2.65 -7.10 -14.69
C TRP A 91 3.86 -6.38 -14.12
N THR A 92 4.47 -6.98 -13.11
CA THR A 92 5.75 -6.58 -12.56
C THR A 92 6.56 -7.83 -12.18
N LYS A 93 7.86 -7.69 -12.00
CA LYS A 93 8.71 -8.73 -11.42
C LYS A 93 9.21 -8.28 -10.05
N LYS A 94 9.06 -9.12 -9.03
CA LYS A 94 9.63 -8.93 -7.70
C LYS A 94 10.33 -10.21 -7.28
N ARG A 95 11.64 -10.12 -6.95
CA ARG A 95 12.47 -11.26 -6.53
C ARG A 95 12.40 -12.47 -7.48
N GLY A 96 12.44 -12.22 -8.79
CA GLY A 96 12.37 -13.27 -9.81
C GLY A 96 10.96 -13.81 -10.10
N VAL A 97 9.95 -13.43 -9.32
CA VAL A 97 8.55 -13.87 -9.49
C VAL A 97 7.75 -12.81 -10.25
N SER A 98 6.95 -13.24 -11.22
CA SER A 98 6.03 -12.38 -11.98
C SER A 98 4.72 -12.21 -11.23
N HIS A 99 4.34 -10.96 -10.98
CA HIS A 99 3.11 -10.57 -10.29
C HIS A 99 2.21 -9.79 -11.23
N TYR A 100 0.93 -10.15 -11.28
CA TYR A 100 -0.08 -9.36 -11.98
C TYR A 100 -0.96 -8.66 -10.97
N GLY A 101 -0.98 -7.33 -11.01
CA GLY A 101 -1.96 -6.62 -10.21
C GLY A 101 -1.70 -5.14 -10.06
N LEU A 102 -1.83 -4.69 -8.82
CA LEU A 102 -1.69 -3.30 -8.42
C LEU A 102 -0.58 -3.17 -7.38
N LYS A 103 -0.26 -1.93 -7.04
CA LYS A 103 0.66 -1.56 -5.98
C LYS A 103 -0.03 -0.54 -5.10
N ALA A 104 -0.17 -0.86 -3.82
CA ALA A 104 -0.58 0.09 -2.81
C ALA A 104 0.67 0.80 -2.29
N VAL A 105 0.65 2.13 -2.28
CA VAL A 105 1.67 2.94 -1.62
C VAL A 105 1.02 3.57 -0.40
N ALA A 106 1.46 3.19 0.78
CA ALA A 106 0.92 3.68 2.04
C ALA A 106 1.88 4.67 2.69
N VAL A 107 1.32 5.69 3.32
CA VAL A 107 2.00 6.65 4.18
C VAL A 107 1.48 6.43 5.59
N ILE A 108 2.37 6.16 6.52
CA ILE A 108 2.05 5.78 7.90
C ILE A 108 2.79 6.74 8.83
N SER A 109 2.15 7.23 9.88
CA SER A 109 2.82 8.03 10.91
C SER A 109 3.74 7.16 11.76
N VAL A 110 4.71 7.78 12.43
CA VAL A 110 5.53 7.09 13.45
C VAL A 110 4.70 6.55 14.62
N SER A 111 3.47 7.05 14.81
CA SER A 111 2.47 6.53 15.74
C SER A 111 1.67 5.33 15.21
N LEU A 112 2.05 4.78 14.04
CA LEU A 112 1.45 3.63 13.37
C LEU A 112 0.09 3.83 12.71
N PHE A 113 -0.39 5.07 12.56
CA PHE A 113 -1.65 5.34 11.85
C PHE A 113 -1.39 5.50 10.36
N MET A 114 -2.23 4.87 9.54
CA MET A 114 -2.29 5.06 8.09
C MET A 114 -2.78 6.49 7.81
N ARG A 115 -1.94 7.30 7.18
CA ARG A 115 -2.22 8.70 6.84
C ARG A 115 -2.62 8.91 5.40
N SER A 116 -2.20 8.02 4.50
CA SER A 116 -2.63 8.03 3.10
C SER A 116 -2.37 6.68 2.48
N ILE A 117 -3.21 6.25 1.55
CA ILE A 117 -2.94 5.11 0.70
C ILE A 117 -3.29 5.47 -0.73
N THR A 118 -2.42 5.14 -1.67
CA THR A 118 -2.64 5.39 -3.09
C THR A 118 -2.41 4.12 -3.87
N VAL A 119 -3.36 3.77 -4.74
CA VAL A 119 -3.19 2.65 -5.65
C VAL A 119 -2.55 3.11 -6.95
N LYS A 120 -1.54 2.35 -7.37
CA LYS A 120 -0.85 2.49 -8.65
C LYS A 120 -0.84 1.14 -9.38
N PRO A 121 -0.57 1.12 -10.68
CA PRO A 121 -0.26 -0.13 -11.38
C PRO A 121 0.95 -0.85 -10.74
N ALA A 122 1.01 -2.19 -10.78
CA ALA A 122 2.08 -2.93 -10.08
C ALA A 122 3.51 -2.59 -10.56
N ASN A 123 3.68 -2.19 -11.82
CA ASN A 123 4.96 -1.75 -12.39
C ASN A 123 5.30 -0.29 -12.13
N PHE A 124 4.47 0.43 -11.37
CA PHE A 124 4.75 1.82 -11.02
C PHE A 124 6.09 1.91 -10.30
N SER A 125 6.96 2.80 -10.77
CA SER A 125 8.26 3.02 -10.14
C SER A 125 8.06 3.78 -8.85
N ASP A 126 8.49 3.15 -7.77
CA ASP A 126 8.43 3.69 -6.43
C ASP A 126 9.18 5.04 -6.36
N LYS A 127 10.31 5.19 -7.06
CA LYS A 127 11.06 6.47 -7.16
C LYS A 127 10.20 7.66 -7.63
N ARG A 128 9.10 7.40 -8.37
CA ARG A 128 8.20 8.45 -8.88
C ARG A 128 7.13 8.87 -7.88
N PHE A 129 7.00 8.20 -6.73
CA PHE A 129 6.01 8.56 -5.72
C PHE A 129 6.48 9.78 -4.93
N LYS A 130 5.69 10.85 -5.03
CA LYS A 130 5.79 12.02 -4.15
C LYS A 130 4.79 11.88 -3.02
N SER A 131 5.26 12.04 -1.78
CA SER A 131 4.38 12.03 -0.60
C SER A 131 3.36 13.18 -0.72
N PRO A 132 2.07 12.95 -0.43
CA PRO A 132 1.07 14.02 -0.36
C PRO A 132 1.18 14.85 0.94
N LEU A 133 1.99 14.42 1.91
CA LEU A 133 2.15 15.08 3.21
C LEU A 133 3.50 15.77 3.34
N LYS A 134 3.51 16.95 3.97
CA LYS A 134 4.74 17.67 4.37
C LYS A 134 5.41 16.92 5.52
N GLY A 135 6.72 16.69 5.45
CA GLY A 135 7.51 16.01 6.50
C GLY A 135 8.63 15.17 5.92
N ILE A 136 9.35 14.44 6.77
CA ILE A 136 10.42 13.54 6.32
C ILE A 136 9.83 12.20 5.90
N LYS A 137 10.12 11.79 4.68
CA LYS A 137 9.74 10.48 4.14
C LYS A 137 10.85 9.47 4.41
N ILE A 138 10.53 8.43 5.17
CA ILE A 138 11.41 7.28 5.39
C ILE A 138 10.86 6.14 4.53
N ALA A 139 11.61 5.72 3.53
CA ALA A 139 11.18 4.70 2.57
C ALA A 139 11.72 3.32 2.95
N ASP A 140 10.85 2.32 3.11
CA ASP A 140 11.27 0.90 3.20
C ASP A 140 11.39 0.29 1.78
N ARG A 141 12.05 -0.87 1.68
CA ARG A 141 12.61 -1.59 0.51
C ARG A 141 11.66 -1.95 -0.66
N GLY A 142 10.73 -1.08 -1.04
CA GLY A 142 10.03 -1.08 -2.33
C GLY A 142 10.59 -0.05 -3.32
N PHE A 143 11.11 1.07 -2.80
CA PHE A 143 11.76 2.13 -3.57
C PHE A 143 13.15 1.65 -4.00
N SER A 144 13.35 1.36 -5.29
CA SER A 144 14.66 1.01 -5.85
C SER A 144 15.74 1.92 -5.25
N PRO A 145 16.93 1.38 -4.91
CA PRO A 145 18.00 2.20 -4.36
C PRO A 145 18.31 3.32 -5.35
N SER A 146 17.96 4.56 -5.01
CA SER A 146 18.64 5.73 -5.56
C SER A 146 19.50 6.32 -4.45
N PRO A 147 20.72 6.79 -4.77
CA PRO A 147 21.63 7.37 -3.79
C PRO A 147 21.18 8.73 -3.24
N THR A 148 20.09 9.28 -3.78
CA THR A 148 19.50 10.52 -3.30
C THR A 148 18.66 10.28 -2.05
N GLN A 149 19.37 10.31 -0.92
CA GLN A 149 18.97 10.74 0.42
C GLN A 149 17.56 10.33 0.89
N LEU A 150 17.52 9.47 1.91
CA LEU A 150 17.17 9.91 3.26
C LEU A 150 17.43 8.77 4.27
N ILE A 151 18.48 9.01 5.07
CA ILE A 151 18.77 8.41 6.37
C ILE A 151 19.29 6.96 6.33
N ALA A 152 20.56 6.87 5.95
CA ALA A 152 21.38 5.71 6.24
C ALA A 152 21.65 5.60 7.75
N ARG A 153 21.47 4.40 8.31
CA ARG A 153 22.26 3.83 9.41
C ARG A 153 22.10 4.36 10.85
N GLU A 154 21.16 5.22 11.18
CA GLU A 154 20.89 5.49 12.60
C GLU A 154 20.04 4.35 13.22
N LYS A 155 20.48 3.79 14.36
CA LYS A 155 19.80 2.70 15.11
C LYS A 155 18.27 2.85 15.25
N PRO A 156 17.68 4.05 15.46
CA PRO A 156 16.21 4.19 15.54
C PRO A 156 15.48 3.77 14.25
N PHE A 157 16.11 3.86 13.07
CA PHE A 157 15.45 3.61 11.78
C PHE A 157 15.35 2.13 11.43
N THR A 158 16.29 1.30 11.90
CA THR A 158 16.13 -0.17 11.80
C THR A 158 14.92 -0.67 12.60
N THR A 159 14.63 -0.01 13.73
CA THR A 159 13.50 -0.35 14.60
C THR A 159 12.15 0.05 13.98
N LEU A 160 12.14 1.12 13.18
CA LEU A 160 10.95 1.59 12.44
C LEU A 160 10.47 0.61 11.35
N ARG A 161 11.30 -0.35 10.95
CA ARG A 161 10.94 -1.36 9.95
C ARG A 161 9.81 -2.29 10.40
N ALA A 162 9.88 -2.79 11.64
CA ALA A 162 8.85 -3.70 12.18
C ALA A 162 7.45 -3.06 12.15
N HIS A 163 7.39 -1.74 12.26
CA HIS A 163 6.17 -0.95 12.24
C HIS A 163 5.53 -0.84 10.86
N VAL A 164 6.34 -0.80 9.80
CA VAL A 164 5.86 -0.82 8.40
C VAL A 164 5.35 -2.22 8.02
N GLU A 165 6.10 -3.26 8.41
CA GLU A 165 5.71 -4.66 8.20
C GLU A 165 4.36 -4.99 8.85
N PHE A 166 3.99 -4.28 9.92
CA PHE A 166 2.70 -4.44 10.60
C PHE A 166 1.51 -4.07 9.69
N PHE A 167 1.54 -2.90 9.03
CA PHE A 167 0.48 -2.55 8.08
C PHE A 167 0.50 -3.45 6.85
N GLY A 168 1.68 -3.83 6.36
CA GLY A 168 1.81 -4.80 5.27
C GLY A 168 1.17 -6.15 5.59
N THR A 169 1.34 -6.63 6.82
CA THR A 169 0.71 -7.87 7.33
C THR A 169 -0.81 -7.73 7.40
N TYR A 170 -1.31 -6.62 7.94
CA TYR A 170 -2.73 -6.31 7.96
C TYR A 170 -3.30 -6.29 6.53
N LEU A 171 -2.65 -5.57 5.63
CA LEU A 171 -3.07 -5.45 4.24
C LEU A 171 -3.09 -6.82 3.56
N ASN A 172 -2.06 -7.65 3.73
CA ASN A 172 -2.04 -9.00 3.17
C ASN A 172 -3.19 -9.88 3.68
N ALA A 173 -3.52 -9.79 4.98
CA ALA A 173 -4.59 -10.57 5.58
C ALA A 173 -5.99 -10.17 5.06
N PHE A 174 -6.25 -8.86 4.94
CA PHE A 174 -7.58 -8.32 4.66
C PHE A 174 -7.81 -7.87 3.21
N TRP A 175 -6.75 -7.69 2.43
CA TRP A 175 -6.86 -7.35 1.01
C TRP A 175 -7.58 -8.45 0.25
N ARG A 176 -8.61 -8.07 -0.50
CA ARG A 176 -9.21 -8.91 -1.51
C ARG A 176 -9.51 -8.05 -2.74
N PRO A 177 -9.42 -8.62 -3.95
CA PRO A 177 -9.65 -7.93 -5.21
C PRO A 177 -11.16 -7.73 -5.46
N TYR A 178 -11.82 -6.90 -4.65
CA TYR A 178 -13.26 -6.62 -4.77
C TYR A 178 -13.57 -5.67 -5.95
N GLY A 179 -12.64 -4.77 -6.28
CA GLY A 179 -12.77 -3.85 -7.40
C GLY A 179 -12.19 -4.41 -8.68
N THR A 180 -12.93 -4.29 -9.79
CA THR A 180 -12.42 -4.63 -11.13
C THR A 180 -11.55 -3.53 -11.74
N THR A 181 -11.59 -2.32 -11.19
CA THR A 181 -10.83 -1.15 -11.65
C THR A 181 -9.86 -0.67 -10.59
N THR A 182 -8.80 0.03 -11.00
CA THR A 182 -7.81 0.62 -10.09
C THR A 182 -8.49 1.52 -9.04
N TRP A 183 -9.47 2.32 -9.45
CA TRP A 183 -10.14 3.27 -8.56
C TRP A 183 -11.05 2.60 -7.52
N ARG A 184 -11.74 1.49 -7.85
CA ARG A 184 -12.58 0.76 -6.89
C ARG A 184 -11.72 0.14 -5.80
N ASN A 185 -10.62 -0.46 -6.22
CA ASN A 185 -9.62 -1.00 -5.30
C ASN A 185 -9.02 0.10 -4.42
N ASP A 186 -8.78 1.29 -4.97
CA ASP A 186 -8.30 2.42 -4.19
C ASP A 186 -9.27 2.87 -3.08
N VAL A 187 -10.57 2.99 -3.38
CA VAL A 187 -11.58 3.31 -2.35
C VAL A 187 -11.61 2.23 -1.27
N PHE A 188 -11.59 0.96 -1.67
CA PHE A 188 -11.58 -0.16 -0.73
C PHE A 188 -10.36 -0.11 0.20
N LEU A 189 -9.18 0.19 -0.33
CA LEU A 189 -7.97 0.34 0.48
C LEU A 189 -8.05 1.51 1.47
N HIS A 190 -8.67 2.63 1.09
CA HIS A 190 -8.90 3.73 2.05
C HIS A 190 -9.79 3.28 3.20
N VAL A 191 -10.87 2.53 2.90
CA VAL A 191 -11.75 1.96 3.93
C VAL A 191 -10.97 0.99 4.84
N LEU A 192 -10.16 0.09 4.27
CA LEU A 192 -9.30 -0.80 5.06
C LEU A 192 -8.34 -0.03 5.97
N GLY A 193 -7.76 1.06 5.48
CA GLY A 193 -6.87 1.90 6.26
C GLY A 193 -7.59 2.64 7.40
N VAL A 194 -8.83 3.08 7.21
CA VAL A 194 -9.65 3.63 8.31
C VAL A 194 -9.95 2.56 9.36
N ILE A 195 -10.34 1.35 8.95
CA ILE A 195 -10.58 0.23 9.88
C ILE A 195 -9.30 -0.09 10.66
N TYR A 196 -8.15 -0.11 9.98
CA TYR A 196 -6.85 -0.29 10.61
C TYR A 196 -6.59 0.78 11.67
N ASN A 197 -6.80 2.06 11.34
CA ASN A 197 -6.64 3.17 12.29
C ASN A 197 -7.58 3.08 13.49
N ILE A 198 -8.84 2.69 13.29
CA ILE A 198 -9.78 2.45 14.38
C ILE A 198 -9.26 1.34 15.30
N LYS A 199 -8.70 0.25 14.75
CA LYS A 199 -8.10 -0.82 15.56
C LYS A 199 -6.91 -0.33 16.37
N ILE A 200 -6.01 0.46 15.79
CA ILE A 200 -4.88 1.08 16.50
C ILE A 200 -5.37 2.01 17.60
N PHE A 201 -6.31 2.90 17.28
CA PHE A 201 -6.92 3.81 18.24
C PHE A 201 -7.54 3.07 19.42
N LEU A 202 -8.38 2.06 19.16
CA LEU A 202 -9.00 1.26 20.22
C LEU A 202 -7.97 0.50 21.06
N ALA A 203 -6.89 0.00 20.45
CA ALA A 203 -5.81 -0.64 21.17
C ALA A 203 -5.08 0.34 22.12
N ILE A 204 -4.88 1.59 21.69
CA ILE A 204 -4.31 2.65 22.53
C ILE A 204 -5.29 3.00 23.67
N GLN A 205 -6.56 3.26 23.36
CA GLN A 205 -7.58 3.62 24.35
C GLN A 205 -7.76 2.55 25.43
N ARG A 206 -7.63 1.25 25.09
CA ARG A 206 -7.68 0.15 26.07
C ARG A 206 -6.56 0.24 27.11
N ARG A 207 -5.39 0.81 26.76
CA ARG A 207 -4.24 1.00 27.65
C ARG A 207 -4.30 2.34 28.38
N THR A 208 -5.08 3.29 27.87
CA THR A 208 -5.32 4.58 28.52
C THR A 208 -6.28 4.41 29.71
N PRO A 209 -5.99 5.03 30.88
CA PRO A 209 -6.88 5.05 32.04
C PRO A 209 -8.28 5.55 31.66
N PRO A 210 -9.36 4.94 32.18
CA PRO A 210 -10.74 5.26 31.79
C PRO A 210 -11.06 6.75 31.79
N GLU A 211 -10.68 7.46 32.85
CA GLU A 211 -10.89 8.90 33.05
C GLU A 211 -10.12 9.80 32.06
N ARG A 212 -9.14 9.24 31.34
CA ARG A 212 -8.32 9.96 30.35
C ARG A 212 -8.56 9.49 28.92
N ARG A 213 -9.48 8.55 28.70
CA ARG A 213 -9.82 8.08 27.36
C ARG A 213 -10.48 9.20 26.58
N ALA A 214 -10.22 9.23 25.27
CA ALA A 214 -11.01 10.08 24.39
C ALA A 214 -12.47 9.58 24.44
N VAL A 215 -13.39 10.45 24.87
CA VAL A 215 -14.82 10.15 24.93
C VAL A 215 -15.24 9.56 23.57
N GLN A 216 -15.95 8.43 23.63
CA GLN A 216 -16.23 7.53 22.49
C GLN A 216 -16.67 8.31 21.24
N LEU A 217 -16.12 7.91 20.09
CA LEU A 217 -16.46 8.45 18.76
C LEU A 217 -17.91 8.18 18.37
#